data_AF-A0A1H1E694-F1
#
_entry.id   AF-A0A1H1E694-F1
#
_cell.length_a   1.000
_cell.length_b   1.000
_cell.length_c   1.000
_cell.angle_alpha   90.00
_cell.angle_beta   90.00
_cell.angle_gamma   90.00
#
_symmetry.space_group_name_H-M   'P 1'
#
loop_
_entity.id
_entity.type
_entity.pdbx_description
1 polymer ?
#
loop_
_entity_poly.entity_id
_entity_poly.type
_entity_poly.pdbx_seq_one_letter_code
_entity_poly.pdbx_strand_id
1 'polypeptide(L)'
;MKTASGRLSLLTAAAVMVATASPAYASLEPATVDETQDVGKAGMPDLGPQVTPEASLTGALTADLNESTALAVSADDGTVELTSDEAPSSLSVTLPPEVASETPEVSEQGAIVFPPSGSTGVTTEVLALADGRVSIQATLAGPQSPDSFRYELGDGQVPHLRPDGGIDLVSSATGSVIGAIDPPWAFDADGRAVPTSYSIDGSTVVQTVKAPDDATYPVVADPTFGHTYGIPTAYLNKRESRQAADAGDISAVCGAIGLWSPPAGVICGLNISIIVRGSKPIVASGKCVKLLLSPVSATPVAYTGGNCR
;
A
#
# COMPACT_ATOMS: atom_id res chain seq x y z
N MET A 1 8.55 72.52 -77.85
CA MET A 1 7.42 71.57 -77.78
C MET A 1 8.01 70.23 -77.34
N LYS A 2 8.09 69.95 -76.03
CA LYS A 2 7.07 69.35 -75.12
C LYS A 2 6.88 67.84 -75.40
N THR A 3 7.60 66.92 -74.74
CA THR A 3 7.51 66.37 -73.35
C THR A 3 6.52 65.22 -73.17
N ALA A 4 7.05 64.08 -72.68
CA ALA A 4 6.54 63.15 -71.67
C ALA A 4 5.19 62.42 -71.88
N SER A 5 5.15 61.11 -71.60
CA SER A 5 4.85 60.62 -70.24
C SER A 5 4.77 59.08 -70.20
N GLY A 6 5.38 58.47 -69.19
CA GLY A 6 5.32 57.04 -68.92
C GLY A 6 4.05 56.62 -68.16
N ARG A 7 3.77 55.31 -68.15
CA ARG A 7 2.90 54.68 -67.16
C ARG A 7 3.50 53.36 -66.71
N LEU A 8 3.87 53.35 -65.44
CA LEU A 8 4.29 52.23 -64.61
C LEU A 8 3.05 51.36 -64.32
N SER A 9 3.09 50.06 -64.60
CA SER A 9 2.06 49.10 -64.16
C SER A 9 2.72 48.12 -63.19
N LEU A 10 2.25 48.13 -61.94
CA LEU A 10 2.70 47.26 -60.86
C LEU A 10 2.19 45.82 -61.09
N LEU A 11 3.12 44.86 -61.06
CA LEU A 11 2.86 43.43 -60.90
C LEU A 11 2.46 43.14 -59.45
N THR A 12 1.45 42.30 -59.24
CA THR A 12 1.20 41.60 -57.97
C THR A 12 1.27 40.11 -58.25
N ALA A 13 2.38 39.47 -57.88
CA ALA A 13 2.55 38.03 -57.95
C ALA A 13 2.09 37.42 -56.62
N ALA A 14 1.02 36.62 -56.64
CA ALA A 14 0.59 35.82 -55.49
C ALA A 14 1.37 34.49 -55.50
N ALA A 15 2.25 34.30 -54.52
CA ALA A 15 2.96 33.04 -54.31
C ALA A 15 2.07 32.09 -53.49
N VAL A 16 1.68 30.97 -54.09
CA VAL A 16 1.01 29.85 -53.41
C VAL A 16 2.09 28.95 -52.81
N MET A 17 2.20 28.90 -51.49
CA MET A 17 3.04 27.93 -50.79
C MET A 17 2.26 26.66 -50.52
N VAL A 18 2.69 25.56 -51.13
CA VAL A 18 2.20 24.20 -50.83
C VAL A 18 3.05 23.66 -49.67
N ALA A 19 2.46 23.53 -48.49
CA ALA A 19 3.10 22.93 -47.33
C ALA A 19 2.98 21.40 -47.42
N THR A 20 4.10 20.71 -47.56
CA THR A 20 4.19 19.24 -47.40
C THR A 20 4.31 18.92 -45.92
N ALA A 21 3.26 18.40 -45.31
CA ALA A 21 3.32 17.87 -43.94
C ALA A 21 4.01 16.50 -43.95
N SER A 22 5.18 16.42 -43.32
CA SER A 22 5.79 15.13 -42.97
C SER A 22 5.00 14.51 -41.80
N PRO A 23 4.78 13.19 -41.76
CA PRO A 23 4.19 12.54 -40.60
C PRO A 23 5.16 12.65 -39.42
N ALA A 24 4.71 13.29 -38.34
CA ALA A 24 5.43 13.31 -37.08
C ALA A 24 5.33 11.92 -36.43
N TYR A 25 6.47 11.27 -36.22
CA TYR A 25 6.57 10.15 -35.30
C TYR A 25 6.47 10.73 -33.89
N ALA A 26 5.46 10.31 -33.13
CA ALA A 26 5.36 10.64 -31.71
C ALA A 26 6.54 9.97 -30.98
N SER A 27 7.45 10.78 -30.46
CA SER A 27 8.41 10.35 -29.44
C SER A 27 7.59 10.12 -28.16
N LEU A 28 7.71 8.96 -27.54
CA LEU A 28 7.23 8.75 -26.17
C LEU A 28 8.10 9.66 -25.28
N GLU A 29 7.54 10.81 -24.88
CA GLU A 29 8.11 11.59 -23.77
C GLU A 29 7.83 10.83 -22.46
N PRO A 30 8.77 10.81 -21.50
CA PRO A 30 8.49 10.27 -20.19
C PRO A 30 7.33 11.06 -19.57
N ALA A 31 6.30 10.35 -19.12
CA ALA A 31 5.15 10.96 -18.45
C ALA A 31 5.65 11.84 -17.30
N THR A 32 5.25 13.11 -17.29
CA THR A 32 5.51 14.01 -16.17
C THR A 32 4.65 13.61 -14.99
N VAL A 33 5.15 13.85 -13.77
CA VAL A 33 4.51 13.53 -12.47
C VAL A 33 3.03 13.95 -12.37
N ASP A 34 2.60 14.93 -13.15
CA ASP A 34 1.23 15.46 -13.21
C ASP A 34 0.23 14.56 -13.98
N GLU A 35 0.68 13.78 -14.97
CA GLU A 35 -0.22 13.06 -15.90
C GLU A 35 -0.73 11.71 -15.34
N THR A 36 -0.09 11.18 -14.29
CA THR A 36 -0.54 9.95 -13.60
C THR A 36 -1.58 10.20 -12.50
N GLN A 37 -1.90 11.46 -12.19
CA GLN A 37 -2.65 11.82 -10.97
C GLN A 37 -4.18 11.93 -11.13
N ASP A 38 -4.68 11.88 -12.36
CA ASP A 38 -6.13 11.89 -12.67
C ASP A 38 -6.57 10.62 -13.42
N VAL A 39 -5.91 9.49 -13.13
CA VAL A 39 -6.44 8.19 -13.54
C VAL A 39 -7.67 7.93 -12.68
N GLY A 40 -8.83 7.84 -13.32
CA GLY A 40 -10.14 7.75 -12.68
C GLY A 40 -10.15 6.75 -11.52
N LYS A 41 -10.24 7.26 -10.28
CA LYS A 41 -10.35 6.46 -9.04
C LYS A 41 -11.67 5.70 -8.91
N ALA A 42 -12.42 5.51 -10.00
CA ALA A 42 -13.67 4.78 -9.98
C ALA A 42 -13.39 3.32 -9.61
N GLY A 43 -14.05 2.81 -8.57
CA GLY A 43 -13.91 1.41 -8.15
C GLY A 43 -12.73 1.08 -7.24
N MET A 44 -11.73 1.96 -7.11
CA MET A 44 -10.64 1.78 -6.15
C MET A 44 -11.13 1.89 -4.70
N PRO A 45 -10.54 1.13 -3.74
CA PRO A 45 -10.87 1.28 -2.33
C PRO A 45 -10.55 2.68 -1.82
N ASP A 46 -11.44 3.24 -0.99
CA ASP A 46 -11.13 4.45 -0.23
C ASP A 46 -10.13 4.11 0.89
N LEU A 47 -8.92 4.66 0.77
CA LEU A 47 -7.86 4.46 1.75
C LEU A 47 -7.99 5.37 2.97
N GLY A 48 -8.89 6.35 2.93
CA GLY A 48 -9.10 7.32 3.99
C GLY A 48 -8.17 8.54 3.91
N PRO A 49 -8.10 9.33 4.99
CA PRO A 49 -7.31 10.56 5.03
C PRO A 49 -5.81 10.31 4.97
N GLN A 50 -5.10 11.14 4.20
CA GLN A 50 -3.64 11.09 4.04
C GLN A 50 -2.96 12.18 4.87
N VAL A 51 -1.71 11.96 5.23
CA VAL A 51 -0.82 12.92 5.88
C VAL A 51 0.29 13.30 4.92
N THR A 52 0.60 14.59 4.80
CA THR A 52 1.69 15.06 3.93
C THR A 52 3.05 14.83 4.60
N PRO A 53 3.97 14.08 3.97
CA PRO A 53 5.32 13.88 4.50
C PRO A 53 6.19 15.12 4.34
N GLU A 54 7.14 15.28 5.25
CA GLU A 54 8.12 16.37 5.26
C GLU A 54 9.54 15.81 5.18
N ALA A 55 10.45 16.57 4.57
CA ALA A 55 11.86 16.19 4.51
C ALA A 55 12.54 16.37 5.87
N SER A 56 13.19 15.32 6.35
CA SER A 56 14.01 15.33 7.56
C SER A 56 15.44 15.82 7.26
N LEU A 57 16.14 16.24 8.31
CA LEU A 57 17.55 16.64 8.26
C LEU A 57 18.50 15.49 7.84
N THR A 58 18.03 14.25 7.93
CA THR A 58 18.76 13.04 7.50
C THR A 58 18.52 12.68 6.03
N GLY A 59 17.71 13.45 5.29
CA GLY A 59 17.36 13.16 3.89
C GLY A 59 16.20 12.18 3.71
N ALA A 60 15.67 11.61 4.80
CA ALA A 60 14.47 10.79 4.77
C ALA A 60 13.20 11.67 4.68
N LEU A 61 12.14 11.14 4.06
CA LEU A 61 10.81 11.74 4.07
C LEU A 61 10.01 11.14 5.22
N THR A 62 9.47 11.98 6.11
CA THR A 62 8.86 11.53 7.37
C THR A 62 7.46 12.08 7.55
N ALA A 63 6.58 11.31 8.20
CA ALA A 63 5.23 11.76 8.54
C ALA A 63 4.78 11.16 9.89
N ASP A 64 4.12 11.96 10.72
CA ASP A 64 3.39 11.45 11.88
C ASP A 64 2.02 10.94 11.41
N LEU A 65 1.84 9.63 11.36
CA LEU A 65 0.62 9.02 10.87
C LEU A 65 -0.52 9.18 11.89
N ASN A 66 -0.19 9.10 13.17
CA ASN A 66 -1.09 9.37 14.29
C ASN A 66 -0.26 9.74 15.54
N GLU A 67 -0.89 9.81 16.71
CA GLU A 67 -0.22 10.21 17.96
C GLU A 67 0.90 9.26 18.41
N SER A 68 0.92 8.01 17.94
CA SER A 68 1.85 6.97 18.40
C SER A 68 2.62 6.29 17.28
N THR A 69 2.40 6.64 16.01
CA THR A 69 2.97 5.96 14.83
C THR A 69 3.55 6.99 13.87
N ALA A 70 4.81 6.79 13.50
CA ALA A 70 5.52 7.62 12.53
C ALA A 70 6.01 6.78 11.35
N LEU A 71 6.04 7.39 10.18
CA LEU A 71 6.60 6.89 8.94
C LEU A 71 7.93 7.57 8.66
N ALA A 72 8.91 6.80 8.18
CA ALA A 72 10.10 7.29 7.52
C ALA A 72 10.31 6.54 6.20
N VAL A 73 10.62 7.27 5.13
CA VAL A 73 10.96 6.71 3.82
C VAL A 73 12.36 7.19 3.45
N SER A 74 13.26 6.23 3.27
CA SER A 74 14.63 6.46 2.84
C SER A 74 14.66 6.71 1.33
N ALA A 75 15.17 7.88 0.95
CA ALA A 75 15.39 8.24 -0.44
C ALA A 75 16.53 7.46 -1.10
N ASP A 76 17.46 6.91 -0.31
CA ASP A 76 18.68 6.29 -0.81
C ASP A 76 18.47 4.83 -1.27
N ASP A 77 17.63 4.09 -0.56
CA ASP A 77 17.42 2.65 -0.78
C ASP A 77 15.95 2.26 -0.91
N GLY A 78 15.02 3.22 -0.87
CA GLY A 78 13.59 2.97 -0.97
C GLY A 78 13.02 2.20 0.24
N THR A 79 13.70 2.20 1.39
CA THR A 79 13.16 1.57 2.60
C THR A 79 12.06 2.43 3.20
N VAL A 80 10.88 1.85 3.37
CA VAL A 80 9.73 2.41 4.09
C VAL A 80 9.70 1.77 5.48
N GLU A 81 9.78 2.59 6.53
CA GLU A 81 9.81 2.16 7.92
C GLU A 81 8.67 2.84 8.72
N LEU A 82 7.88 2.03 9.41
CA LEU A 82 6.95 2.47 10.44
C LEU A 82 7.58 2.24 11.82
N THR A 83 7.49 3.23 12.67
CA THR A 83 7.85 3.15 14.09
C THR A 83 6.65 3.49 14.94
N SER A 84 6.52 2.86 16.10
CA SER A 84 5.45 3.19 17.06
C SER A 84 5.93 3.07 18.50
N ASP A 85 5.50 4.01 19.34
CA ASP A 85 5.73 3.98 20.79
C ASP A 85 5.06 2.78 21.48
N GLU A 86 4.06 2.19 20.82
CA GLU A 86 3.30 1.04 21.31
C GLU A 86 3.85 -0.29 20.77
N ALA A 87 4.78 -0.24 19.81
CA ALA A 87 5.40 -1.42 19.20
C ALA A 87 6.84 -1.63 19.74
N PRO A 88 7.24 -2.88 20.02
CA PRO A 88 8.59 -3.18 20.50
C PRO A 88 9.67 -3.13 19.40
N SER A 89 9.27 -3.08 18.13
CA SER A 89 10.15 -3.05 16.96
C SER A 89 9.49 -2.29 15.81
N SER A 90 10.31 -1.71 14.94
CA SER A 90 9.83 -1.11 13.70
C SER A 90 9.30 -2.15 12.72
N LEU A 91 8.42 -1.71 11.82
CA LEU A 91 7.98 -2.47 10.65
C LEU A 91 8.65 -1.84 9.43
N SER A 92 9.52 -2.57 8.75
CA SER A 92 10.23 -2.05 7.58
C SER A 92 10.04 -2.91 6.35
N VAL A 93 9.90 -2.25 5.21
CA VAL A 93 9.78 -2.86 3.89
C VAL A 93 10.62 -2.08 2.89
N THR A 94 11.45 -2.77 2.13
CA THR A 94 12.22 -2.18 1.04
C THR A 94 11.44 -2.35 -0.26
N LEU A 95 11.27 -1.23 -0.97
CA LEU A 95 10.60 -1.19 -2.27
C LEU A 95 11.37 -1.98 -3.33
N PRO A 96 10.69 -2.54 -4.34
CA PRO A 96 11.37 -3.19 -5.45
C PRO A 96 12.36 -2.23 -6.13
N PRO A 97 13.59 -2.66 -6.45
CA PRO A 97 14.60 -1.78 -7.05
C PRO A 97 14.15 -1.23 -8.41
N GLU A 98 13.28 -1.94 -9.13
CA GLU A 98 12.68 -1.50 -10.40
C GLU A 98 11.75 -0.29 -10.26
N VAL A 99 11.39 0.09 -9.04
CA VAL A 99 10.46 1.19 -8.78
C VAL A 99 10.99 2.25 -7.82
N ALA A 100 12.18 2.07 -7.25
CA ALA A 100 12.80 3.00 -6.30
C ALA A 100 14.23 3.42 -6.69
N SER A 101 14.55 3.46 -8.00
CA SER A 101 15.91 3.77 -8.47
C SER A 101 16.24 5.26 -8.59
N GLU A 102 15.26 6.14 -8.43
CA GLU A 102 15.38 7.59 -8.60
C GLU A 102 15.01 8.30 -7.29
N THR A 103 15.49 9.53 -7.12
CA THR A 103 15.19 10.33 -5.93
C THR A 103 13.67 10.57 -5.83
N PRO A 104 13.03 10.22 -4.70
CA PRO A 104 11.60 10.47 -4.53
C PRO A 104 11.29 11.95 -4.34
N GLU A 105 10.10 12.34 -4.79
CA GLU A 105 9.55 13.69 -4.62
C GLU A 105 8.23 13.64 -3.85
N VAL A 106 7.91 14.69 -3.07
CA VAL A 106 6.60 14.80 -2.41
C VAL A 106 5.64 15.53 -3.36
N SER A 107 4.54 14.87 -3.72
CA SER A 107 3.50 15.46 -4.57
C SER A 107 2.67 16.51 -3.84
N GLU A 108 1.92 17.32 -4.59
CA GLU A 108 1.00 18.32 -4.01
C GLU A 108 -0.09 17.67 -3.14
N GLN A 109 -0.43 16.41 -3.41
CA GLN A 109 -1.43 15.63 -2.66
C GLN A 109 -0.83 14.89 -1.46
N GLY A 110 0.47 15.04 -1.20
CA GLY A 110 1.15 14.44 -0.06
C GLY A 110 1.54 12.97 -0.26
N ALA A 111 1.69 12.52 -1.51
CA ALA A 111 2.29 11.23 -1.82
C ALA A 111 3.81 11.37 -1.94
N ILE A 112 4.56 10.36 -1.52
CA ILE A 112 5.98 10.23 -1.86
C ILE A 112 6.05 9.45 -3.18
N VAL A 113 6.44 10.13 -4.25
CA VAL A 113 6.44 9.57 -5.60
C VAL A 113 7.85 9.18 -5.98
N PHE A 114 8.04 7.90 -6.26
CA PHE A 114 9.20 7.38 -6.95
C PHE A 114 8.88 7.33 -8.46
N PRO A 115 9.56 8.16 -9.27
CA PRO A 115 9.31 8.18 -10.70
C PRO A 115 9.80 6.87 -11.35
N PRO A 116 9.29 6.53 -12.54
CA PRO A 116 9.66 5.30 -13.22
C PRO A 116 11.14 5.26 -13.53
N SER A 117 11.82 4.18 -13.14
CA SER A 117 13.21 3.95 -13.50
C SER A 117 13.34 3.22 -14.84
N GLY A 118 14.12 3.80 -15.76
CA GLY A 118 14.35 3.21 -17.07
C GLY A 118 13.09 3.15 -17.96
N SER A 119 12.82 1.97 -18.55
CA SER A 119 11.73 1.77 -19.54
C SER A 119 10.56 0.92 -19.02
N THR A 120 10.54 0.63 -17.71
CA THR A 120 9.52 -0.22 -17.08
C THR A 120 8.14 0.44 -17.05
N GLY A 121 8.10 1.78 -17.05
CA GLY A 121 6.85 2.54 -17.02
C GLY A 121 6.02 2.26 -15.76
N VAL A 122 6.66 2.06 -14.62
CA VAL A 122 5.98 1.92 -13.32
C VAL A 122 6.30 3.11 -12.44
N THR A 123 5.28 3.88 -12.06
CA THR A 123 5.39 4.90 -11.01
C THR A 123 5.00 4.27 -9.68
N THR A 124 5.77 4.53 -8.61
CA THR A 124 5.41 4.09 -7.25
C THR A 124 5.09 5.26 -6.36
N GLU A 125 3.97 5.17 -5.63
CA GLU A 125 3.53 6.19 -4.70
C GLU A 125 3.43 5.59 -3.30
N VAL A 126 4.09 6.19 -2.32
CA VAL A 126 3.94 5.85 -0.91
C VAL A 126 3.02 6.87 -0.26
N LEU A 127 1.86 6.40 0.19
CA LEU A 127 0.81 7.19 0.81
C LEU A 127 0.81 6.96 2.33
N ALA A 128 1.12 8.01 3.08
CA ALA A 128 1.00 8.05 4.53
C ALA A 128 -0.47 8.20 4.93
N LEU A 129 -1.06 7.21 5.61
CA LEU A 129 -2.47 7.23 6.01
C LEU A 129 -2.61 7.64 7.48
N ALA A 130 -3.54 8.55 7.77
CA ALA A 130 -3.71 9.12 9.11
C ALA A 130 -4.25 8.11 10.16
N ASP A 131 -4.49 6.85 9.76
CA ASP A 131 -4.89 5.75 10.62
C ASP A 131 -3.71 4.84 11.03
N GLY A 132 -2.47 5.25 10.74
CA GLY A 132 -1.25 4.49 11.09
C GLY A 132 -0.81 3.48 10.04
N ARG A 133 -1.49 3.45 8.88
CA ARG A 133 -1.11 2.58 7.75
C ARG A 133 -0.27 3.33 6.72
N VAL A 134 0.36 2.56 5.85
CA VAL A 134 1.05 3.07 4.65
C VAL A 134 0.63 2.26 3.45
N SER A 135 0.18 2.93 2.40
CA SER A 135 -0.14 2.30 1.11
C SER A 135 1.01 2.55 0.14
N ILE A 136 1.41 1.50 -0.59
CA ILE A 136 2.48 1.57 -1.58
C ILE A 136 1.87 1.20 -2.93
N GLN A 137 1.50 2.19 -3.73
CA GLN A 137 0.78 1.99 -4.98
C GLN A 137 1.77 1.90 -6.15
N ALA A 138 1.64 0.87 -6.97
CA ALA A 138 2.36 0.73 -8.22
C ALA A 138 1.41 0.99 -9.40
N THR A 139 1.72 2.01 -10.20
CA THR A 139 0.96 2.40 -11.40
C THR A 139 1.69 1.89 -12.63
N LEU A 140 1.16 0.84 -13.25
CA LEU A 140 1.67 0.23 -14.48
C LEU A 140 1.15 1.04 -15.67
N ALA A 141 2.03 1.68 -16.43
CA ALA A 141 1.66 2.54 -17.55
C ALA A 141 1.17 1.75 -18.79
N GLY A 142 1.53 0.48 -18.94
CA GLY A 142 1.18 -0.30 -20.12
C GLY A 142 1.42 -1.80 -19.99
N PRO A 143 1.09 -2.58 -21.03
CA PRO A 143 1.23 -4.04 -21.04
C PRO A 143 2.68 -4.54 -21.07
N GLN A 144 3.66 -3.64 -21.12
CA GLN A 144 5.09 -3.96 -21.00
C GLN A 144 5.65 -3.67 -19.61
N SER A 145 4.83 -3.09 -18.72
CA SER A 145 5.23 -2.86 -17.33
C SER A 145 5.40 -4.20 -16.60
N PRO A 146 6.36 -4.29 -15.67
CA PRO A 146 6.46 -5.41 -14.75
C PRO A 146 5.13 -5.71 -14.07
N ASP A 147 4.82 -6.99 -13.92
CA ASP A 147 3.58 -7.49 -13.34
C ASP A 147 3.80 -8.15 -11.96
N SER A 148 5.02 -8.12 -11.45
CA SER A 148 5.44 -8.73 -10.20
C SER A 148 6.31 -7.77 -9.40
N PHE A 149 5.89 -7.45 -8.18
CA PHE A 149 6.56 -6.51 -7.28
C PHE A 149 7.04 -7.23 -6.03
N ARG A 150 8.33 -7.11 -5.72
CA ARG A 150 9.00 -7.79 -4.61
C ARG A 150 9.24 -6.79 -3.48
N TYR A 151 8.51 -6.95 -2.38
CA TYR A 151 8.62 -6.14 -1.18
C TYR A 151 9.44 -6.92 -0.14
N GLU A 152 10.68 -6.51 0.09
CA GLU A 152 11.57 -7.19 1.03
C GLU A 152 11.29 -6.71 2.45
N LEU A 153 10.90 -7.62 3.35
CA LEU A 153 10.69 -7.26 4.75
C LEU A 153 12.03 -7.19 5.47
N GLY A 154 12.20 -6.17 6.31
CA GLY A 154 13.36 -6.02 7.17
C GLY A 154 13.49 -7.13 8.22
N ASP A 155 14.66 -7.17 8.86
CA ASP A 155 15.04 -8.25 9.75
C ASP A 155 14.04 -8.53 10.88
N GLY A 156 13.84 -9.82 11.14
CA GLY A 156 12.97 -10.28 12.23
C GLY A 156 11.47 -10.18 11.94
N GLN A 157 11.07 -9.84 10.72
CA GLN A 157 9.68 -9.87 10.26
C GLN A 157 9.43 -11.13 9.42
N VAL A 158 8.47 -11.96 9.84
CA VAL A 158 8.14 -13.23 9.19
C VAL A 158 6.72 -13.15 8.61
N PRO A 159 6.55 -13.21 7.28
CA PRO A 159 5.24 -13.13 6.66
C PRO A 159 4.48 -14.46 6.76
N HIS A 160 3.18 -14.38 7.03
CA HIS A 160 2.26 -15.51 7.03
C HIS A 160 1.01 -15.17 6.21
N LEU A 161 0.86 -15.85 5.07
CA LEU A 161 -0.28 -15.67 4.19
C LEU A 161 -1.58 -16.12 4.88
N ARG A 162 -2.58 -15.24 4.86
CA ARG A 162 -3.92 -15.47 5.42
C ARG A 162 -4.86 -16.06 4.37
N PRO A 163 -5.93 -16.78 4.78
CA PRO A 163 -6.93 -17.32 3.85
C PRO A 163 -7.72 -16.28 3.04
N ASP A 164 -7.76 -15.03 3.48
CA ASP A 164 -8.39 -13.90 2.77
C ASP A 164 -7.47 -13.25 1.74
N GLY A 165 -6.23 -13.74 1.59
CA GLY A 165 -5.23 -13.21 0.68
C GLY A 165 -4.32 -12.14 1.28
N GLY A 166 -4.61 -11.63 2.48
CA GLY A 166 -3.71 -10.71 3.19
C GLY A 166 -2.53 -11.42 3.86
N ILE A 167 -1.65 -10.68 4.51
CA ILE A 167 -0.46 -11.24 5.19
C ILE A 167 -0.41 -10.75 6.64
N ASP A 168 -0.13 -11.66 7.56
CA ASP A 168 0.28 -11.34 8.93
C ASP A 168 1.80 -11.23 9.00
N LEU A 169 2.33 -10.20 9.65
CA LEU A 169 3.76 -9.98 9.87
C LEU A 169 4.10 -10.32 11.31
N VAL A 170 4.85 -11.39 11.52
CA VAL A 170 5.19 -11.95 12.84
C VAL A 170 6.63 -11.59 13.21
N SER A 171 6.83 -11.11 14.43
CA SER A 171 8.17 -10.93 15.00
C SER A 171 8.84 -12.28 15.23
N SER A 172 10.01 -12.50 14.67
CA SER A 172 10.80 -13.72 14.89
C SER A 172 11.28 -13.85 16.34
N ALA A 173 11.46 -12.73 17.04
CA ALA A 173 11.95 -12.69 18.42
C ALA A 173 10.86 -13.08 19.43
N THR A 174 9.62 -12.65 19.20
CA THR A 174 8.52 -12.83 20.16
C THR A 174 7.46 -13.84 19.71
N GLY A 175 7.38 -14.13 18.41
CA GLY A 175 6.33 -14.94 17.79
C GLY A 175 4.97 -14.24 17.72
N SER A 176 4.88 -12.98 18.14
CA SER A 176 3.66 -12.17 18.08
C SER A 176 3.52 -11.49 16.72
N VAL A 177 2.29 -11.25 16.26
CA VAL A 177 2.09 -10.35 15.12
C VAL A 177 2.36 -8.92 15.52
N ILE A 178 3.18 -8.30 14.70
CA ILE A 178 3.61 -6.92 14.81
C ILE A 178 2.92 -6.04 13.78
N GLY A 179 2.33 -6.59 12.71
CA GLY A 179 1.54 -5.85 11.74
C GLY A 179 0.92 -6.76 10.68
N ALA A 180 0.23 -6.19 9.71
CA ALA A 180 -0.38 -6.93 8.62
C ALA A 180 -0.34 -6.12 7.33
N ILE A 181 -0.43 -6.86 6.23
CA ILE A 181 -0.67 -6.35 4.89
C ILE A 181 -2.12 -6.70 4.52
N ASP A 182 -2.86 -5.71 4.06
CA ASP A 182 -4.24 -5.89 3.59
C ASP A 182 -4.26 -6.78 2.34
N PRO A 183 -5.37 -7.52 2.08
CA PRO A 183 -5.51 -8.30 0.86
C PRO A 183 -5.21 -7.45 -0.38
N PRO A 184 -4.49 -8.01 -1.37
CA PRO A 184 -4.07 -7.25 -2.53
C PRO A 184 -5.28 -6.84 -3.36
N TRP A 185 -5.24 -5.63 -3.90
CA TRP A 185 -6.19 -5.17 -4.90
C TRP A 185 -5.44 -4.53 -6.07
N ALA A 186 -6.08 -4.58 -7.25
CA ALA A 186 -5.61 -3.89 -8.44
C ALA A 186 -6.82 -3.49 -9.28
N PHE A 187 -6.76 -2.32 -9.90
CA PHE A 187 -7.80 -1.79 -10.77
C PHE A 187 -7.20 -1.14 -12.01
N ASP A 188 -7.89 -1.29 -13.13
CA ASP A 188 -7.55 -0.62 -14.37
C ASP A 188 -8.17 0.79 -14.45
N ALA A 189 -7.86 1.57 -15.48
CA ALA A 189 -8.31 2.95 -15.62
C ALA A 189 -9.84 3.10 -15.83
N ASP A 190 -10.54 2.02 -16.18
CA ASP A 190 -12.01 1.98 -16.24
C ASP A 190 -12.65 1.60 -14.90
N GLY A 191 -11.82 1.35 -13.87
CA GLY A 191 -12.27 0.90 -12.56
C GLY A 191 -12.64 -0.59 -12.50
N ARG A 192 -12.18 -1.40 -13.46
CA ARG A 192 -12.39 -2.85 -13.43
C ARG A 192 -11.34 -3.50 -12.55
N ALA A 193 -11.80 -4.40 -11.68
CA ALA A 193 -10.90 -5.17 -10.82
C ALA A 193 -9.98 -6.05 -11.69
N VAL A 194 -8.67 -5.93 -11.46
CA VAL A 194 -7.63 -6.74 -12.09
C VAL A 194 -7.21 -7.83 -11.11
N PRO A 195 -7.14 -9.11 -11.54
CA PRO A 195 -6.69 -10.18 -10.68
C PRO A 195 -5.28 -9.91 -10.12
N THR A 196 -5.15 -10.00 -8.79
CA THR A 196 -3.86 -9.84 -8.10
C THR A 196 -3.79 -10.78 -6.90
N SER A 197 -2.58 -11.17 -6.50
CA SER A 197 -2.36 -12.07 -5.37
C SER A 197 -0.96 -11.90 -4.77
N TYR A 198 -0.82 -12.16 -3.47
CA TYR A 198 0.49 -12.31 -2.87
C TYR A 198 0.99 -13.76 -2.89
N SER A 199 2.31 -13.89 -2.94
CA SER A 199 3.06 -15.09 -2.58
C SER A 199 4.23 -14.72 -1.65
N ILE A 200 4.78 -15.71 -0.97
CA ILE A 200 5.87 -15.51 -0.01
C ILE A 200 7.10 -16.27 -0.50
N ASP A 201 8.23 -15.58 -0.54
CA ASP A 201 9.55 -16.12 -0.87
C ASP A 201 10.55 -15.71 0.23
N GLY A 202 10.71 -16.57 1.24
CA GLY A 202 11.50 -16.24 2.43
C GLY A 202 10.89 -15.08 3.24
N SER A 203 11.64 -13.98 3.38
CA SER A 203 11.19 -12.72 3.98
C SER A 203 10.65 -11.72 2.95
N THR A 204 10.50 -12.12 1.67
CA THR A 204 9.96 -11.27 0.61
C THR A 204 8.48 -11.56 0.39
N VAL A 205 7.68 -10.50 0.36
CA VAL A 205 6.29 -10.53 -0.11
C VAL A 205 6.28 -10.18 -1.59
N VAL A 206 5.72 -11.05 -2.43
CA VAL A 206 5.65 -10.83 -3.87
C VAL A 206 4.19 -10.62 -4.26
N GLN A 207 3.83 -9.43 -4.73
CA GLN A 207 2.54 -9.18 -5.35
C GLN A 207 2.63 -9.43 -6.84
N THR A 208 1.74 -10.25 -7.39
CA THR A 208 1.61 -10.46 -8.83
C THR A 208 0.28 -9.93 -9.33
N VAL A 209 0.32 -9.01 -10.28
CA VAL A 209 -0.83 -8.44 -11.00
C VAL A 209 -0.99 -9.19 -12.32
N LYS A 210 -2.19 -9.65 -12.65
CA LYS A 210 -2.47 -10.36 -13.90
C LYS A 210 -3.48 -9.57 -14.72
N ALA A 211 -3.00 -8.49 -15.34
CA ALA A 211 -3.79 -7.67 -16.24
C ALA A 211 -4.29 -8.53 -17.43
N PRO A 212 -5.60 -8.57 -17.72
CA PRO A 212 -6.10 -9.22 -18.92
C PRO A 212 -5.69 -8.44 -20.18
N ASP A 213 -5.68 -9.11 -21.34
CA ASP A 213 -5.32 -8.50 -22.63
C ASP A 213 -6.17 -7.26 -22.99
N ASP A 214 -7.39 -7.18 -22.45
CA ASP A 214 -8.33 -6.07 -22.64
C ASP A 214 -8.31 -5.04 -21.50
N ALA A 215 -7.33 -5.07 -20.60
CA ALA A 215 -7.18 -4.08 -19.53
C ALA A 215 -6.95 -2.67 -20.08
N THR A 216 -7.58 -1.68 -19.44
CA THR A 216 -7.39 -0.27 -19.80
C THR A 216 -6.32 0.34 -18.91
N TYR A 217 -5.21 0.76 -19.50
CA TYR A 217 -4.09 1.31 -18.75
C TYR A 217 -4.27 2.80 -18.41
N PRO A 218 -3.67 3.29 -17.30
CA PRO A 218 -2.80 2.52 -16.41
C PRO A 218 -3.57 1.60 -15.45
N VAL A 219 -2.89 0.55 -15.00
CA VAL A 219 -3.37 -0.34 -13.93
C VAL A 219 -2.68 0.04 -12.64
N VAL A 220 -3.42 0.26 -11.57
CA VAL A 220 -2.88 0.56 -10.25
C VAL A 220 -3.06 -0.64 -9.34
N ALA A 221 -1.99 -1.04 -8.65
CA ALA A 221 -1.98 -2.11 -7.68
C ALA A 221 -1.43 -1.63 -6.34
N ASP A 222 -1.92 -2.20 -5.25
CA ASP A 222 -1.60 -1.77 -3.89
C ASP A 222 -1.31 -2.97 -2.99
N PRO A 223 -0.23 -2.86 -2.22
CA PRO A 223 -0.22 -3.33 -0.85
C PRO A 223 -0.33 -2.18 0.15
N THR A 224 -1.25 -2.33 1.10
CA THR A 224 -1.35 -1.47 2.28
C THR A 224 -0.79 -2.21 3.48
N PHE A 225 0.29 -1.65 4.05
CA PHE A 225 0.99 -2.12 5.23
C PHE A 225 0.54 -1.39 6.49
N GLY A 226 0.91 -1.94 7.65
CA GLY A 226 0.68 -1.30 8.94
C GLY A 226 -0.69 -1.59 9.54
N HIS A 227 -1.54 -2.39 8.88
CA HIS A 227 -2.80 -2.83 9.49
C HIS A 227 -2.46 -3.57 10.80
N THR A 228 -3.01 -3.14 11.94
CA THR A 228 -2.70 -3.69 13.28
C THR A 228 -1.26 -3.48 13.78
N TYR A 229 -0.44 -2.70 13.08
CA TYR A 229 0.86 -2.28 13.60
C TYR A 229 0.67 -1.42 14.84
N GLY A 230 1.48 -1.66 15.88
CA GLY A 230 1.30 -1.04 17.19
C GLY A 230 0.07 -1.53 17.98
N ILE A 231 -0.77 -2.41 17.43
CA ILE A 231 -1.91 -3.00 18.14
C ILE A 231 -1.49 -4.35 18.76
N PRO A 232 -1.42 -4.46 20.11
CA PRO A 232 -1.15 -5.73 20.77
C PRO A 232 -2.12 -6.82 20.29
N THR A 233 -1.58 -7.96 19.83
CA THR A 233 -2.40 -9.05 19.28
C THR A 233 -2.15 -10.36 20.01
N ALA A 234 -3.23 -10.97 20.55
CA ALA A 234 -3.17 -12.27 21.21
C ALA A 234 -3.57 -13.41 20.26
N TYR A 235 -2.65 -14.33 19.98
CA TYR A 235 -2.88 -15.52 19.16
C TYR A 235 -3.35 -16.70 20.00
N LEU A 236 -4.64 -17.03 19.91
CA LEU A 236 -5.24 -18.08 20.74
C LEU A 236 -5.09 -19.46 20.09
N ASN A 237 -4.69 -20.47 20.85
CA ASN A 237 -4.71 -21.85 20.36
C ASN A 237 -6.14 -22.38 20.19
N LYS A 238 -6.32 -23.63 19.73
CA LYS A 238 -7.68 -24.18 19.51
C LYS A 238 -8.53 -24.20 20.78
N ARG A 239 -7.92 -24.45 21.94
CA ARG A 239 -8.62 -24.48 23.22
C ARG A 239 -9.05 -23.06 23.60
N GLU A 240 -8.13 -22.11 23.60
CA GLU A 240 -8.39 -20.71 23.93
C GLU A 240 -9.37 -20.05 22.95
N SER A 241 -9.32 -20.41 21.66
CA SER A 241 -10.29 -19.93 20.67
C SER A 241 -11.72 -20.37 20.99
N ARG A 242 -11.90 -21.61 21.48
CA ARG A 242 -13.21 -22.09 21.96
C ARG A 242 -13.65 -21.35 23.22
N GLN A 243 -12.72 -21.08 24.14
CA GLN A 243 -13.00 -20.27 25.33
C GLN A 243 -13.40 -18.84 24.94
N ALA A 244 -12.77 -18.27 23.91
CA ALA A 244 -13.10 -16.95 23.40
C ALA A 244 -14.49 -16.89 22.75
N ALA A 245 -14.99 -18.01 22.23
CA ALA A 245 -16.34 -18.14 21.68
C ALA A 245 -17.42 -18.46 22.74
N ASP A 246 -17.04 -18.61 24.01
CA ASP A 246 -17.92 -18.95 25.12
C ASP A 246 -17.94 -17.83 26.17
N ALA A 247 -19.15 -17.37 26.54
CA ALA A 247 -19.31 -16.23 27.45
C ALA A 247 -18.92 -16.53 28.91
N GLY A 248 -18.91 -17.81 29.32
CA GLY A 248 -18.43 -18.23 30.64
C GLY A 248 -16.92 -18.38 30.71
N ASP A 249 -16.30 -18.86 29.63
CA ASP A 249 -14.88 -19.21 29.61
C ASP A 249 -13.95 -18.09 29.11
N ILE A 250 -14.48 -17.07 28.42
CA ILE A 250 -13.71 -15.91 27.92
C ILE A 250 -12.92 -15.18 29.02
N SER A 251 -13.39 -15.24 30.28
CA SER A 251 -12.70 -14.65 31.43
C SER A 251 -11.29 -15.22 31.63
N ALA A 252 -11.07 -16.50 31.31
CA ALA A 252 -9.75 -17.12 31.38
C ALA A 252 -8.80 -16.57 30.31
N VAL A 253 -9.31 -16.31 29.11
CA VAL A 253 -8.54 -15.70 28.00
C VAL A 253 -8.15 -14.26 28.36
N CYS A 254 -9.12 -13.43 28.78
CA CYS A 254 -8.83 -12.05 29.15
C CYS A 254 -7.94 -11.94 30.40
N GLY A 255 -8.10 -12.86 31.36
CA GLY A 255 -7.22 -12.96 32.52
C GLY A 255 -5.77 -13.28 32.13
N ALA A 256 -5.57 -14.24 31.21
CA ALA A 256 -4.25 -14.59 30.70
C ALA A 256 -3.60 -13.42 29.94
N ILE A 257 -4.36 -12.70 29.11
CA ILE A 257 -3.89 -11.48 28.44
C ILE A 257 -3.48 -10.42 29.48
N GLY A 258 -4.28 -10.23 30.53
CA GLY A 258 -4.01 -9.28 31.61
C GLY A 258 -2.73 -9.57 32.40
N LEU A 259 -2.25 -10.82 32.42
CA LEU A 259 -0.97 -11.17 33.05
C LEU A 259 0.24 -10.65 32.26
N TRP A 260 0.13 -10.60 30.93
CA TRP A 260 1.18 -10.07 30.06
C TRP A 260 1.04 -8.57 29.84
N SER A 261 -0.19 -8.09 29.63
CA SER A 261 -0.52 -6.68 29.43
C SER A 261 -1.79 -6.34 30.22
N PRO A 262 -1.66 -5.77 31.43
CA PRO A 262 -2.81 -5.40 32.25
C PRO A 262 -3.81 -4.48 31.52
N PRO A 263 -3.39 -3.44 30.76
CA PRO A 263 -4.31 -2.63 29.96
C PRO A 263 -5.07 -3.48 28.94
N ALA A 264 -4.39 -4.36 28.20
CA ALA A 264 -5.04 -5.19 27.19
C ALA A 264 -6.02 -6.23 27.81
N GLY A 265 -5.72 -6.74 29.01
CA GLY A 265 -6.64 -7.60 29.76
C GLY A 265 -7.93 -6.89 30.16
N VAL A 266 -7.84 -5.62 30.57
CA VAL A 266 -9.01 -4.77 30.86
C VAL A 266 -9.84 -4.55 29.60
N ILE A 267 -9.20 -4.19 28.47
CA ILE A 267 -9.92 -3.99 27.20
C ILE A 267 -10.61 -5.28 26.73
N CYS A 268 -9.94 -6.42 26.83
CA CYS A 268 -10.54 -7.73 26.55
C CYS A 268 -11.80 -7.96 27.41
N GLY A 269 -11.70 -7.72 28.72
CA GLY A 269 -12.82 -7.89 29.65
C GLY A 269 -14.01 -6.97 29.37
N LEU A 270 -13.77 -5.72 28.94
CA LEU A 270 -14.83 -4.78 28.57
C LEU A 270 -15.52 -5.13 27.25
N ASN A 271 -14.85 -5.89 26.37
CA ASN A 271 -15.31 -6.22 25.02
C ASN A 271 -15.77 -7.68 24.85
N ILE A 272 -16.06 -8.41 25.94
CA ILE A 272 -16.47 -9.82 25.93
C ILE A 272 -17.56 -10.13 24.89
N SER A 273 -18.60 -9.29 24.81
CA SER A 273 -19.73 -9.55 23.90
C SER A 273 -19.32 -9.52 22.41
N ILE A 274 -18.39 -8.64 22.03
CA ILE A 274 -17.84 -8.53 20.68
C ILE A 274 -16.98 -9.76 20.39
N ILE A 275 -16.07 -10.09 21.31
CA ILE A 275 -15.17 -11.22 21.18
C ILE A 275 -15.95 -12.53 21.02
N VAL A 276 -16.90 -12.80 21.92
CA VAL A 276 -17.70 -14.03 21.92
C VAL A 276 -18.51 -14.15 20.64
N ARG A 277 -19.19 -13.08 20.22
CA ARG A 277 -20.04 -13.11 19.02
C ARG A 277 -19.21 -13.31 17.75
N GLY A 278 -18.07 -12.63 17.62
CA GLY A 278 -17.21 -12.75 16.44
C GLY A 278 -16.41 -14.05 16.41
N SER A 279 -16.04 -14.60 17.56
CA SER A 279 -15.26 -15.84 17.65
C SER A 279 -16.07 -17.09 17.26
N LYS A 280 -17.38 -17.10 17.49
CA LYS A 280 -18.26 -18.25 17.16
C LYS A 280 -18.16 -18.73 15.70
N PRO A 281 -18.38 -17.88 14.68
CA PRO A 281 -18.27 -18.33 13.29
C PRO A 281 -16.83 -18.75 12.92
N ILE A 282 -15.81 -18.11 13.50
CA ILE A 282 -14.41 -18.45 13.26
C ILE A 282 -14.11 -19.88 13.73
N VAL A 283 -14.47 -20.19 14.98
CA VAL A 283 -14.28 -21.53 15.56
C VAL A 283 -15.11 -22.58 14.83
N ALA A 284 -16.35 -22.25 14.42
CA ALA A 284 -17.20 -23.15 13.65
C ALA A 284 -16.59 -23.52 12.29
N SER A 285 -15.78 -22.64 11.69
CA SER A 285 -15.04 -22.91 10.45
C SER A 285 -13.75 -23.72 10.65
N GLY A 286 -13.44 -24.15 11.87
CA GLY A 286 -12.22 -24.91 12.20
C GLY A 286 -10.95 -24.06 12.29
N LYS A 287 -11.07 -22.73 12.21
CA LYS A 287 -9.98 -21.76 12.35
C LYS A 287 -9.81 -21.34 13.82
N CYS A 288 -8.69 -20.71 14.15
CA CYS A 288 -8.45 -20.14 15.48
C CYS A 288 -8.70 -18.63 15.48
N VAL A 289 -8.83 -18.06 16.67
CA VAL A 289 -9.10 -16.65 16.91
C VAL A 289 -7.81 -15.95 17.32
N LYS A 290 -7.49 -14.83 16.68
CA LYS A 290 -6.57 -13.84 17.24
C LYS A 290 -7.38 -12.63 17.72
N LEU A 291 -6.97 -12.00 18.82
CA LEU A 291 -7.60 -10.80 19.35
C LEU A 291 -6.72 -9.60 19.10
N LEU A 292 -7.22 -8.65 18.31
CA LEU A 292 -6.61 -7.32 18.13
C LEU A 292 -7.05 -6.45 19.31
N LEU A 293 -6.11 -6.04 20.16
CA LEU A 293 -6.37 -5.35 21.42
C LEU A 293 -5.96 -3.87 21.29
N SER A 294 -6.83 -3.05 20.68
CA SER A 294 -6.60 -1.61 20.62
C SER A 294 -6.93 -0.95 21.96
N PRO A 295 -6.52 0.32 22.20
CA PRO A 295 -6.83 1.01 23.47
C PRO A 295 -8.33 1.09 23.80
N VAL A 296 -9.22 0.89 22.83
CA VAL A 296 -10.68 1.00 23.00
C VAL A 296 -11.46 -0.26 22.64
N SER A 297 -10.86 -1.24 21.96
CA SER A 297 -11.59 -2.41 21.45
C SER A 297 -10.77 -3.69 21.47
N ALA A 298 -11.46 -4.83 21.64
CA ALA A 298 -10.89 -6.15 21.41
C ALA A 298 -11.66 -6.86 20.29
N THR A 299 -11.03 -7.04 19.14
CA THR A 299 -11.70 -7.55 17.93
C THR A 299 -11.18 -8.95 17.58
N PRO A 300 -12.06 -9.96 17.47
CA PRO A 300 -11.68 -11.31 17.07
C PRO A 300 -11.52 -11.40 15.55
N VAL A 301 -10.41 -12.00 15.10
CA VAL A 301 -10.10 -12.24 13.70
C VAL A 301 -9.70 -13.70 13.50
N ALA A 302 -10.05 -14.28 12.36
CA ALA A 302 -9.68 -15.66 12.04
C ALA A 302 -8.21 -15.77 11.67
N TYR A 303 -7.53 -16.83 12.12
CA TYR A 303 -6.20 -17.18 11.64
C TYR A 303 -6.00 -18.71 11.58
N THR A 304 -4.97 -19.13 10.85
CA THR A 304 -4.56 -20.53 10.68
C THR A 304 -3.04 -20.66 10.80
N GLY A 305 -2.53 -21.83 11.22
CA GLY A 305 -1.09 -22.06 11.41
C GLY A 305 -0.57 -21.62 12.79
N GLY A 306 0.74 -21.72 13.02
CA GLY A 306 1.38 -21.32 14.28
C GLY A 306 0.74 -21.96 15.52
N ASN A 307 0.26 -21.11 16.44
CA ASN A 307 -0.44 -21.50 17.68
C ASN A 307 -1.80 -22.15 17.44
N CYS A 308 -2.33 -22.15 16.20
CA CYS A 308 -3.60 -22.79 15.86
C CYS A 308 -3.47 -24.32 15.73
N ARG A 309 -3.11 -24.97 16.83
CA ARG A 309 -2.99 -26.42 16.97
C ARG A 309 -3.87 -26.94 18.10
#